data_AF-A0A6N7EVG3-F1
#
_entry.id   AF-A0A6N7EVG3-F1
#
_cell.length_a   1.000
_cell.length_b   1.000
_cell.length_c   1.000
_cell.angle_alpha   90.00
_cell.angle_beta   90.00
_cell.angle_gamma   90.00
#
_symmetry.space_group_name_H-M   'P 1'
#
loop_
_entity.id
_entity.type
_entity.pdbx_description
1 polymer ?
#
loop_
_entity_poly.entity_id
_entity_poly.type
_entity_poly.pdbx_seq_one_letter_code
_entity_poly.pdbx_strand_id
1 'polypeptide(L)'
;MKLSRTLITLLALTSLQIGCQRLYPAQKGYSEVHETHANQTAWRIMGGDALSQFNAALSKSKQPATAKAIMQLYTPTETEGQSANQITEKRIDANTTAIELFENELLDDSLKARKVKITLSQHAGQLHATSIQETYQCYRNNTPNRWVSILCP
;
A
#
# COMPACT_ATOMS: atom_id res chain seq x y z
N MET A 1 -31.45 15.96 58.55
CA MET A 1 -32.00 14.98 59.52
C MET A 1 -32.89 13.98 58.79
N LYS A 2 -32.78 12.71 59.22
CA LYS A 2 -33.59 11.51 58.91
C LYS A 2 -33.35 10.76 57.58
N LEU A 3 -32.54 9.72 57.76
CA LEU A 3 -32.39 8.49 56.98
C LEU A 3 -33.70 7.70 56.83
N SER A 4 -33.81 6.94 55.73
CA SER A 4 -34.42 5.59 55.69
C SER A 4 -33.97 4.91 54.38
N ARG A 5 -32.92 4.08 54.38
CA ARG A 5 -32.89 2.62 54.67
C ARG A 5 -33.80 1.75 53.77
N THR A 6 -33.15 1.21 52.74
CA THR A 6 -33.09 -0.22 52.36
C THR A 6 -34.35 -0.91 51.85
N LEU A 7 -34.31 -1.36 50.58
CA LEU A 7 -34.62 -2.75 50.26
C LEU A 7 -33.84 -3.21 49.02
N ILE A 8 -32.91 -4.14 49.25
CA ILE A 8 -32.23 -4.95 48.26
C ILE A 8 -33.14 -6.15 47.98
N THR A 9 -33.46 -6.43 46.72
CA THR A 9 -33.88 -7.78 46.31
C THR A 9 -33.17 -8.15 45.02
N LEU A 10 -32.23 -9.09 45.16
CA LEU A 10 -31.64 -9.92 44.11
C LEU A 10 -32.70 -10.85 43.51
N LEU A 11 -32.67 -11.07 42.20
CA LEU A 11 -33.06 -12.29 41.46
C LEU A 11 -33.11 -11.90 39.97
N ALA A 12 -32.63 -12.65 38.99
CA ALA A 12 -31.66 -13.71 38.85
C ALA A 12 -31.39 -13.80 37.33
N LEU A 13 -30.24 -14.37 36.99
CA LEU A 13 -29.79 -14.68 35.64
C LEU A 13 -30.88 -15.29 34.75
N THR A 14 -31.04 -14.74 33.55
CA THR A 14 -31.24 -15.55 32.34
C THR A 14 -30.31 -15.05 31.25
N SER A 15 -29.13 -15.66 31.24
CA SER A 15 -28.19 -15.70 30.13
C SER A 15 -28.84 -16.36 28.92
N LEU A 16 -29.11 -15.59 27.87
CA LEU A 16 -29.17 -16.14 26.51
C LEU A 16 -29.02 -15.03 25.48
N GLN A 17 -27.79 -14.77 25.05
CA GLN A 17 -27.53 -14.21 23.73
C GLN A 17 -26.17 -14.71 23.28
N ILE A 18 -26.20 -15.96 22.83
CA ILE A 18 -25.62 -16.43 21.56
C ILE A 18 -24.30 -15.75 21.23
N GLY A 19 -23.22 -16.41 21.67
CA GLY A 19 -21.91 -16.24 21.07
C GLY A 19 -21.98 -16.67 19.60
N CYS A 20 -22.21 -15.72 18.71
CA CYS A 20 -21.80 -15.84 17.32
C CYS A 20 -20.36 -15.33 17.22
N GLN A 21 -19.42 -16.15 17.70
CA GLN A 21 -18.06 -16.06 17.19
C GLN A 21 -18.12 -16.48 15.72
N ARG A 22 -18.24 -15.50 14.81
CA ARG A 22 -17.83 -15.71 13.42
C ARG A 22 -16.33 -15.92 13.45
N LEU A 23 -15.94 -17.19 13.56
CA LEU A 23 -14.70 -17.71 13.00
C LEU A 23 -14.61 -17.19 11.57
N TYR A 24 -13.80 -16.15 11.37
CA TYR A 24 -13.32 -15.80 10.05
C TYR A 24 -12.37 -16.92 9.62
N PRO A 25 -12.69 -17.72 8.60
CA PRO A 25 -11.66 -18.56 8.01
C PRO A 25 -10.61 -17.63 7.39
N ALA A 26 -9.35 -17.88 7.73
CA ALA A 26 -8.22 -17.29 7.04
C ALA A 26 -8.36 -17.57 5.54
N GLN A 27 -8.66 -16.54 4.74
CA GLN A 27 -8.62 -16.64 3.29
C GLN A 27 -7.16 -16.71 2.83
N LYS A 28 -6.62 -17.93 2.84
CA LYS A 28 -5.49 -18.31 2.01
C LYS A 28 -6.08 -18.65 0.63
N GLY A 29 -5.86 -17.79 -0.35
CA GLY A 29 -6.46 -17.96 -1.68
C GLY A 29 -6.06 -16.84 -2.62
N TYR A 30 -4.78 -16.82 -2.99
CA TYR A 30 -4.29 -16.13 -4.18
C TYR A 30 -5.12 -16.66 -5.36
N SER A 31 -5.98 -15.83 -5.95
CA SER A 31 -6.72 -16.21 -7.16
C SER A 31 -5.94 -15.73 -8.37
N GLU A 32 -5.67 -16.68 -9.25
CA GLU A 32 -4.93 -16.53 -10.49
C GLU A 32 -5.53 -15.47 -11.42
N VAL A 33 -4.62 -14.88 -12.16
CA VAL A 33 -4.80 -13.81 -13.14
C VAL A 33 -5.69 -14.30 -14.29
N HIS A 34 -6.86 -13.70 -14.45
CA HIS A 34 -7.54 -13.70 -15.75
C HIS A 34 -7.07 -12.48 -16.55
N GLU A 35 -6.15 -12.77 -17.47
CA GLU A 35 -5.56 -11.82 -18.40
C GLU A 35 -6.54 -11.56 -19.56
N THR A 36 -7.01 -10.31 -19.68
CA THR A 36 -7.66 -9.83 -20.90
C THR A 36 -6.83 -8.73 -21.53
N HIS A 37 -6.31 -9.03 -22.73
CA HIS A 37 -5.51 -8.17 -23.57
C HIS A 37 -6.25 -6.87 -23.97
N ALA A 38 -5.69 -5.71 -23.62
CA ALA A 38 -5.58 -4.52 -24.49
C ALA A 38 -4.86 -3.39 -23.74
N ASN A 39 -3.62 -3.08 -24.14
CA ASN A 39 -2.95 -1.79 -23.89
C ASN A 39 -3.04 -1.23 -22.45
N GLN A 40 -2.73 -2.06 -21.46
CA GLN A 40 -2.53 -1.64 -20.08
C GLN A 40 -1.05 -1.81 -19.77
N THR A 41 -0.41 -0.77 -19.25
CA THR A 41 0.85 -0.92 -18.51
C THR A 41 0.65 -2.06 -17.52
N ALA A 42 1.38 -3.16 -17.69
CA ALA A 42 1.26 -4.27 -16.77
C ALA A 42 1.92 -3.82 -15.47
N TRP A 43 1.10 -3.43 -14.51
CA TRP A 43 1.52 -3.07 -13.17
C TRP A 43 1.53 -4.31 -12.29
N ARG A 44 2.65 -4.56 -11.65
CA ARG A 44 2.75 -5.48 -10.52
C ARG A 44 2.12 -4.83 -9.31
N ILE A 45 1.06 -5.42 -8.77
CA ILE A 45 0.51 -4.98 -7.48
C ILE A 45 1.33 -5.64 -6.37
N MET A 46 1.83 -4.82 -5.44
CA MET A 46 2.56 -5.34 -4.29
C MET A 46 1.61 -6.09 -3.34
N GLY A 47 2.07 -7.23 -2.83
CA GLY A 47 1.28 -8.08 -1.94
C GLY A 47 1.00 -7.43 -0.58
N GLY A 48 0.05 -8.02 0.16
CA GLY A 48 -0.40 -7.51 1.46
C GLY A 48 0.71 -7.28 2.49
N ASP A 49 1.71 -8.16 2.53
CA ASP A 49 2.85 -8.03 3.45
C ASP A 49 3.69 -6.79 3.15
N ALA A 50 3.99 -6.54 1.86
CA ALA A 50 4.74 -5.36 1.45
C ALA A 50 3.97 -4.07 1.73
N LEU A 51 2.66 -4.05 1.45
CA LEU A 51 1.79 -2.93 1.78
C LEU A 51 1.72 -2.68 3.30
N SER A 52 1.61 -3.75 4.09
CA SER A 52 1.59 -3.68 5.55
C SER A 52 2.91 -3.15 6.11
N GLN A 53 4.05 -3.63 5.61
CA GLN A 53 5.38 -3.13 6.00
C GLN A 53 5.55 -1.65 5.66
N PHE A 54 5.13 -1.23 4.47
CA PHE A 54 5.19 0.17 4.08
C PHE A 54 4.31 1.06 4.97
N ASN A 55 3.09 0.62 5.29
CA ASN A 55 2.21 1.33 6.22
C ASN A 55 2.79 1.39 7.66
N ALA A 56 3.46 0.33 8.11
CA ALA A 56 4.18 0.33 9.37
C ALA A 56 5.36 1.34 9.37
N ALA A 57 6.05 1.54 8.24
CA ALA A 57 7.06 2.57 8.09
C ALA A 57 6.46 3.98 8.03
N LEU A 58 5.38 4.18 7.27
CA LEU A 58 4.65 5.45 7.17
C LEU A 58 4.17 5.94 8.54
N SER A 59 3.57 5.07 9.35
CA SER A 59 3.07 5.41 10.68
C SER A 59 4.15 5.77 11.70
N LYS A 60 5.38 5.26 11.53
CA LYS A 60 6.53 5.58 12.38
C LYS A 60 7.26 6.85 11.94
N SER A 61 7.10 7.25 10.68
CA SER A 61 7.68 8.48 10.17
C SER A 61 7.00 9.69 10.81
N LYS A 62 7.80 10.62 11.36
CA LYS A 62 7.29 11.79 12.10
C LYS A 62 6.45 12.76 11.26
N GLN A 63 6.39 12.56 9.95
CA GLN A 63 5.43 13.05 8.96
C GLN A 63 6.14 12.96 7.60
N PRO A 64 5.84 11.99 6.73
CA PRO A 64 6.30 12.10 5.36
C PRO A 64 5.35 13.07 4.66
N ALA A 65 5.51 14.36 4.92
CA ALA A 65 4.62 15.42 4.44
C ALA A 65 4.79 15.70 2.94
N THR A 66 5.82 15.14 2.32
CA THR A 66 6.16 15.38 0.92
C THR A 66 6.22 14.07 0.15
N ALA A 67 5.84 14.12 -1.13
CA ALA A 67 6.00 13.00 -2.05
C ALA A 67 7.41 12.40 -2.04
N LYS A 68 8.45 13.25 -1.92
CA LYS A 68 9.84 12.82 -1.81
C LYS A 68 10.10 11.97 -0.56
N ALA A 69 9.65 12.41 0.62
CA ALA A 69 9.83 11.65 1.85
C ALA A 69 9.09 10.31 1.82
N ILE A 70 7.91 10.28 1.22
CA ILE A 70 7.12 9.06 1.03
C ILE A 70 7.85 8.08 0.11
N MET A 71 8.41 8.57 -1.00
CA MET A 71 9.18 7.74 -1.93
C MET A 71 10.50 7.25 -1.34
N GLN A 72 11.17 8.05 -0.50
CA GLN A 72 12.36 7.61 0.24
C GLN A 72 12.04 6.51 1.27
N LEU A 73 10.85 6.49 1.85
CA LEU A 73 10.42 5.36 2.69
C LEU A 73 10.23 4.08 1.88
N TYR A 74 9.86 4.21 0.60
CA TYR A 74 9.65 3.09 -0.30
C TYR A 74 10.96 2.56 -0.90
N THR A 75 11.83 3.46 -1.35
CA THR A 75 13.14 3.17 -1.91
C THR A 75 14.16 4.09 -1.22
N PRO A 76 14.86 3.60 -0.17
CA PRO A 76 15.70 4.45 0.69
C PRO A 76 17.02 4.86 0.06
N THR A 77 17.38 4.28 -1.09
CA THR A 77 18.63 4.59 -1.77
C THR A 77 18.47 5.88 -2.57
N GLU A 78 19.22 6.92 -2.22
CA GLU A 78 19.53 8.00 -3.17
C GLU A 78 20.44 7.34 -4.22
N THR A 79 19.95 7.15 -5.44
CA THR A 79 20.76 6.59 -6.52
C THR A 79 22.00 7.47 -6.75
N GLU A 80 23.16 7.02 -6.28
CA GLU A 80 24.45 7.61 -6.64
C GLU A 80 24.64 7.42 -8.15
N GLY A 81 24.30 8.45 -8.91
CA GLY A 81 24.39 8.45 -10.37
C GLY A 81 23.07 8.85 -11.00
N GLN A 82 23.01 10.12 -11.42
CA GLN A 82 22.25 10.77 -12.50
C GLN A 82 21.01 10.10 -13.13
N SER A 83 20.24 9.30 -12.39
CA SER A 83 18.91 8.91 -12.81
C SER A 83 18.00 10.11 -12.58
N ALA A 84 17.37 10.60 -13.64
CA ALA A 84 16.38 11.66 -13.57
C ALA A 84 15.14 11.13 -12.83
N ASN A 85 15.22 11.08 -11.49
CA ASN A 85 14.16 10.65 -10.62
C ASN A 85 13.05 11.69 -10.68
N GLN A 86 12.00 11.40 -11.43
CA GLN A 86 10.84 12.28 -11.53
C GLN A 86 9.80 11.79 -10.54
N ILE A 87 9.58 12.59 -9.50
CA ILE A 87 8.49 12.37 -8.54
C ILE A 87 7.34 13.29 -8.94
N THR A 88 6.18 12.70 -9.20
CA THR A 88 4.95 13.44 -9.47
C THR A 88 3.91 13.12 -8.41
N GLU A 89 3.17 14.13 -8.00
CA GLU A 89 2.07 13.99 -7.06
C GLU A 89 0.79 14.45 -7.75
N LYS A 90 -0.24 13.61 -7.67
CA LYS A 90 -1.56 13.89 -8.22
C LYS A 90 -2.62 13.63 -7.17
N ARG A 91 -3.33 14.69 -6.78
CA ARG A 91 -4.53 14.58 -5.97
C ARG A 91 -5.64 13.94 -6.80
N ILE A 92 -6.22 12.85 -6.28
CA ILE A 92 -7.34 12.14 -6.91
C ILE A 92 -8.66 12.75 -6.40
N ASP A 93 -8.76 12.96 -5.08
CA ASP A 93 -9.93 13.57 -4.44
C ASP A 93 -9.55 14.27 -3.11
N ALA A 94 -10.53 14.58 -2.27
CA ALA A 94 -10.30 15.26 -0.99
C ALA A 94 -9.42 14.48 -0.01
N ASN A 95 -9.40 13.15 -0.05
CA ASN A 95 -8.66 12.30 0.89
C ASN A 95 -7.66 11.38 0.19
N THR A 96 -7.67 11.31 -1.15
CA THR A 96 -6.83 10.37 -1.92
C THR A 96 -5.80 11.11 -2.76
N THR A 97 -4.55 10.67 -2.69
CA THR A 97 -3.42 11.18 -3.49
C THR A 97 -2.65 10.01 -4.10
N ALA A 98 -2.28 10.12 -5.37
CA ALA A 98 -1.31 9.23 -6.00
C ALA A 98 0.06 9.92 -6.10
N ILE A 99 1.10 9.18 -5.77
CA ILE A 99 2.49 9.60 -5.97
C ILE A 99 3.13 8.61 -6.92
N GLU A 100 3.77 9.12 -7.97
CA GLU A 100 4.49 8.31 -8.94
C GLU A 100 5.97 8.69 -8.94
N LEU A 101 6.83 7.67 -8.91
CA LEU A 101 8.27 7.78 -9.10
C LEU A 101 8.60 7.15 -10.45
N PHE A 102 9.33 7.88 -11.28
CA PHE A 102 9.94 7.37 -12.49
C PHE A 102 11.46 7.44 -12.37
N GLU A 103 12.09 6.28 -12.53
CA GLU A 103 13.54 6.12 -12.55
C GLU A 103 13.93 5.59 -13.92
N ASN A 104 14.88 6.26 -14.56
CA ASN A 104 15.40 5.88 -15.88
C ASN A 104 16.90 5.70 -15.80
N GLU A 105 17.45 4.89 -16.71
CA GLU A 105 18.90 4.62 -16.81
C GLU A 105 19.47 4.08 -15.49
N LEU A 106 18.74 3.13 -14.90
CA LEU A 106 19.21 2.42 -13.71
C LEU A 106 20.50 1.67 -14.03
N LEU A 107 21.42 1.61 -13.05
CA LEU A 107 22.74 0.95 -13.14
C LEU A 107 22.66 -0.58 -13.07
N ASP A 108 21.57 -1.15 -13.57
CA ASP A 108 21.27 -2.58 -13.55
C ASP A 108 21.29 -3.12 -14.98
N ASP A 109 22.08 -4.16 -15.24
CA ASP A 109 22.30 -4.75 -16.57
C ASP A 109 21.03 -5.36 -17.19
N SER A 110 20.00 -5.62 -16.38
CA SER A 110 18.71 -6.18 -16.76
C SER A 110 17.61 -5.12 -16.81
N LEU A 111 17.67 -4.09 -15.96
CA LEU A 111 16.61 -3.09 -15.76
C LEU A 111 17.00 -1.70 -16.31
N LYS A 112 16.27 -1.26 -17.35
CA LYS A 112 16.45 0.06 -17.96
C LYS A 112 15.74 1.18 -17.21
N ALA A 113 14.48 0.96 -16.82
CA ALA A 113 13.68 1.96 -16.12
C ALA A 113 12.64 1.31 -15.22
N ARG A 114 12.26 2.00 -14.14
CA ARG A 114 11.21 1.59 -13.20
C ARG A 114 10.20 2.71 -13.03
N LYS A 115 8.93 2.34 -12.89
CA LYS A 115 7.89 3.22 -12.35
C LYS A 115 7.30 2.60 -11.10
N VAL A 116 7.09 3.43 -10.10
CA VAL A 116 6.38 3.09 -8.87
C VAL A 116 5.20 4.02 -8.75
N LYS A 117 4.04 3.49 -8.39
CA LYS A 117 2.85 4.27 -8.05
C LYS A 117 2.35 3.87 -6.68
N ILE A 118 2.23 4.85 -5.79
CA ILE A 118 1.69 4.69 -4.44
C ILE A 118 0.41 5.49 -4.36
N THR A 119 -0.70 4.82 -4.05
CA THR A 119 -1.96 5.50 -3.73
C THR A 119 -2.10 5.59 -2.22
N LEU A 120 -2.34 6.80 -1.74
CA LEU A 120 -2.50 7.12 -0.34
C LEU A 120 -3.91 7.62 -0.09
N SER A 121 -4.44 7.25 1.07
CA SER A 121 -5.67 7.75 1.65
C SER A 121 -5.37 8.43 2.98
N GLN A 122 -6.05 9.53 3.26
CA GLN A 122 -5.97 10.21 4.55
C GLN A 122 -7.17 9.83 5.41
N HIS A 123 -6.90 9.23 6.58
CA HIS A 123 -7.91 8.85 7.56
C HIS A 123 -7.50 9.40 8.94
N ALA A 124 -8.38 10.19 9.56
CA ALA A 124 -8.14 10.80 10.87
C ALA A 124 -6.79 11.56 10.97
N GLY A 125 -6.38 12.22 9.89
CA GLY A 125 -5.12 12.97 9.82
C GLY A 125 -3.87 12.11 9.55
N GLN A 126 -4.00 10.79 9.41
CA GLN A 126 -2.92 9.87 9.12
C GLN A 126 -2.95 9.40 7.66
N LEU A 127 -1.78 9.29 7.03
CA LEU A 127 -1.62 8.72 5.70
C LEU A 127 -1.60 7.19 5.76
N HIS A 128 -2.34 6.56 4.87
CA HIS A 128 -2.38 5.11 4.69
C HIS A 128 -2.27 4.76 3.21
N ALA A 129 -1.30 3.94 2.84
CA ALA A 129 -1.18 3.40 1.51
C ALA A 129 -2.26 2.34 1.26
N THR A 130 -3.05 2.55 0.21
CA THR A 130 -4.09 1.63 -0.24
C THR A 130 -3.61 0.74 -1.38
N SER A 131 -2.60 1.18 -2.14
CA SER A 131 -1.97 0.37 -3.18
C SER A 131 -0.54 0.80 -3.42
N ILE A 132 0.33 -0.17 -3.70
CA ILE A 132 1.65 0.07 -4.29
C ILE A 132 1.73 -0.76 -5.56
N GLN A 133 2.14 -0.12 -6.65
CA GLN A 133 2.24 -0.72 -7.97
C GLN A 133 3.61 -0.43 -8.57
N GLU A 134 4.19 -1.42 -9.25
CA GLU A 134 5.46 -1.27 -9.97
C GLU A 134 5.35 -1.72 -11.42
N THR A 135 6.08 -1.09 -12.32
CA THR A 135 6.27 -1.59 -13.68
C THR A 135 7.69 -1.30 -14.14
N TYR A 136 8.21 -2.13 -15.03
CA TYR A 136 9.61 -2.17 -15.41
C TYR A 136 9.77 -2.12 -16.91
N GLN A 137 10.89 -1.53 -17.34
CA GLN A 137 11.38 -1.62 -18.71
C GLN A 137 12.72 -2.35 -18.66
N CYS A 138 12.83 -3.48 -19.36
CA CYS A 138 14.03 -4.32 -19.34
C CYS A 138 14.92 -4.09 -20.57
N TYR A 139 16.22 -4.30 -20.43
CA TYR A 139 17.16 -4.25 -21.56
C TYR A 139 17.04 -5.45 -22.50
N ARG A 140 16.92 -6.67 -21.94
CA ARG A 140 17.15 -7.92 -22.69
C ARG A 140 15.92 -8.56 -23.36
N ASN A 141 14.72 -8.00 -23.20
CA ASN A 141 13.48 -8.72 -23.56
C ASN A 141 13.03 -8.58 -25.04
N ASN A 142 13.90 -8.24 -26.00
CA ASN A 142 13.59 -8.08 -27.44
C ASN A 142 12.42 -7.13 -27.81
N THR A 143 11.75 -6.51 -26.83
CA THR A 143 10.79 -5.42 -27.00
C THR A 143 11.33 -4.19 -26.29
N PRO A 144 12.34 -3.50 -26.88
CA PRO A 144 12.81 -2.25 -26.34
C PRO A 144 11.61 -1.31 -26.20
N ASN A 145 11.40 -0.76 -24.98
CA ASN A 145 10.33 0.17 -24.63
C ASN A 145 8.98 -0.41 -24.20
N ARG A 146 8.86 -1.74 -24.02
CA ARG A 146 7.68 -2.31 -23.36
C ARG A 146 7.80 -2.25 -21.83
N TRP A 147 6.74 -1.76 -21.20
CA TRP A 147 6.56 -1.83 -19.74
C TRP A 147 5.93 -3.18 -19.35
N VAL A 148 6.50 -3.85 -18.36
CA VAL A 148 6.08 -5.17 -17.88
C VAL A 148 5.87 -5.19 -16.37
N SER A 149 5.00 -6.06 -15.88
CA SER A 149 4.76 -6.29 -14.44
C SER A 149 5.75 -7.26 -13.83
N ILE A 150 6.51 -7.97 -14.64
CA ILE A 150 7.47 -8.98 -14.19
C ILE A 150 8.83 -8.28 -14.07
N LEU A 151 9.52 -8.49 -12.95
CA LEU A 151 10.87 -7.97 -12.75
C LEU A 151 11.78 -8.51 -13.86
N CYS A 152 12.72 -7.67 -14.32
CA CYS A 152 13.66 -8.09 -15.35
C CYS A 152 14.50 -9.27 -14.84
N PRO A 153 14.61 -10.36 -15.62
CA PRO A 153 15.31 -11.57 -15.21
C PRO A 153 16.83 -11.40 -15.16
#